data_AF-A0A7C6MUA3-F1
#
_entry.id   AF-A0A7C6MUA3-F1
#
_cell.length_a   1.000
_cell.length_b   1.000
_cell.length_c   1.000
_cell.angle_alpha   90.00
_cell.angle_beta   90.00
_cell.angle_gamma   90.00
#
_symmetry.space_group_name_H-M   'P 1'
#
loop_
_entity.id
_entity.type
_entity.pdbx_description
1 polymer ?
#
loop_
_entity_poly.entity_id
_entity_poly.type
_entity_poly.pdbx_seq_one_letter_code
_entity_poly.pdbx_strand_id
1 'polypeptide(L)'
;MFISIEHEKHLGLDLTDGLLSIKSKDGATKPLEDKVEHIAASVFDQQLRIVAFLNQDYAWFFSGATNLNREKVELGHKYGGGGQLITDKKGNSHLFYFINQSPGPGAVLRHHKFDGSWSVSSLVTTNVSNHISGYTVGCKDDSIIHVAYCDHRDSNLLYRAYDFEHNMWSGAVPFSRGKCSYPQFILGDRLYLFWFEERDKIDLRVRTLDNNWSPISDISSLNHHASSMGYAFRGGKGSILWMEEGKLYQSAFDNWSEHTELERKDYDYVLLSLGGSTIPFYETKSALVHEEVVEEPVKIDSEVKPTKKDEHKEEERKIQASFVEKAFHTMKEWETLKTDLNRLKYELKMQEPIDLTPLITRLDRIERKFLLWQQGEEKRKKEFGNSSKYAEQEIRNLKQRIIVLENEHKKAKSSLLLRVLRRF
;
A
#
# COMPACT_ATOMS: atom_id res chain seq x y z
N MET A 1 -11.13 -9.84 -7.87
CA MET A 1 -9.80 -9.68 -7.26
C MET A 1 -9.49 -10.97 -6.54
N PHE A 2 -8.37 -11.63 -6.85
CA PHE A 2 -8.00 -12.88 -6.21
C PHE A 2 -6.74 -12.69 -5.35
N ILE A 3 -6.75 -13.24 -4.13
CA ILE A 3 -5.57 -13.38 -3.27
C ILE A 3 -5.30 -14.87 -3.11
N SER A 4 -4.16 -15.33 -3.63
CA SER A 4 -3.64 -16.67 -3.39
C SER A 4 -3.16 -16.78 -1.94
N ILE A 5 -3.34 -17.94 -1.30
CA ILE A 5 -2.95 -18.16 0.10
C ILE A 5 -2.23 -19.50 0.24
N GLU A 6 -1.16 -19.52 1.04
CA GLU A 6 -0.45 -20.76 1.37
C GLU A 6 -1.19 -21.47 2.52
N HIS A 7 -2.18 -22.29 2.18
CA HIS A 7 -3.00 -23.04 3.15
C HIS A 7 -3.22 -24.49 2.67
N GLU A 8 -3.35 -25.45 3.59
CA GLU A 8 -3.55 -26.86 3.24
C GLU A 8 -4.80 -27.10 2.39
N LYS A 9 -5.96 -26.56 2.84
CA LYS A 9 -7.28 -26.84 2.25
C LYS A 9 -7.83 -25.76 1.32
N HIS A 10 -7.22 -24.58 1.33
CA HIS A 10 -7.75 -23.40 0.65
C HIS A 10 -6.74 -22.89 -0.36
N LEU A 11 -7.23 -22.54 -1.55
CA LEU A 11 -6.45 -22.00 -2.66
C LEU A 11 -6.29 -20.48 -2.54
N GLY A 12 -7.36 -19.80 -2.12
CA GLY A 12 -7.37 -18.35 -2.04
C GLY A 12 -8.74 -17.75 -1.80
N LEU A 13 -8.76 -16.41 -1.81
CA LEU A 13 -9.94 -15.59 -1.61
C LEU A 13 -10.25 -14.85 -2.91
N ASP A 14 -11.52 -14.90 -3.32
CA ASP A 14 -12.01 -14.18 -4.50
C ASP A 14 -13.04 -13.13 -4.07
N LEU A 15 -12.81 -11.89 -4.49
CA LEU A 15 -13.71 -10.77 -4.33
C LEU A 15 -14.16 -10.31 -5.71
N THR A 16 -15.39 -10.66 -6.10
CA THR A 16 -15.97 -10.32 -7.40
C THR A 16 -17.33 -9.65 -7.16
N ASP A 17 -17.52 -8.45 -7.73
CA ASP A 17 -18.73 -7.62 -7.59
C ASP A 17 -19.22 -7.42 -6.15
N GLY A 18 -18.27 -7.34 -5.21
CA GLY A 18 -18.53 -7.18 -3.77
C GLY A 18 -18.92 -8.46 -3.02
N LEU A 19 -19.00 -9.60 -3.70
CA LEU A 19 -19.15 -10.91 -3.07
C LEU A 19 -17.77 -11.49 -2.73
N LEU A 20 -17.50 -11.67 -1.44
CA LEU A 20 -16.32 -12.39 -0.95
C LEU A 20 -16.62 -13.88 -0.89
N SER A 21 -15.79 -14.69 -1.56
CA SER A 21 -15.82 -16.14 -1.53
C SER A 21 -14.45 -16.73 -1.22
N ILE A 22 -14.42 -17.87 -0.54
CA ILE A 22 -13.22 -18.69 -0.36
C ILE A 22 -13.23 -19.86 -1.35
N LYS A 23 -12.11 -20.07 -2.04
CA LYS A 23 -11.89 -21.22 -2.93
C LYS A 23 -11.09 -22.28 -2.21
N SER A 24 -11.63 -23.49 -2.12
CA SER A 24 -10.92 -24.68 -1.63
C SER A 24 -10.07 -25.30 -2.74
N LYS A 25 -9.05 -26.07 -2.38
CA LYS A 25 -8.23 -26.80 -3.37
C LYS A 25 -9.03 -27.87 -4.12
N ASP A 26 -10.07 -28.42 -3.49
CA ASP A 26 -11.03 -29.36 -4.08
C ASP A 26 -11.99 -28.70 -5.11
N GLY A 27 -11.67 -27.50 -5.62
CA GLY A 27 -12.51 -26.71 -6.55
C GLY A 27 -13.76 -26.06 -5.93
N ALA A 28 -14.19 -26.51 -4.74
CA ALA A 28 -15.36 -25.97 -4.06
C ALA A 28 -15.19 -24.48 -3.70
N THR A 29 -16.11 -23.64 -4.16
CA THR A 29 -16.17 -22.21 -3.83
C THR A 29 -17.31 -21.95 -2.85
N LYS A 30 -17.02 -21.32 -1.70
CA LYS A 30 -18.00 -21.00 -0.66
C LYS A 30 -18.09 -19.48 -0.45
N PRO A 31 -19.28 -18.86 -0.56
CA PRO A 31 -19.46 -17.45 -0.22
C PRO A 31 -19.29 -17.22 1.29
N LEU A 32 -18.72 -16.08 1.66
CA LEU A 32 -18.52 -15.64 3.04
C LEU A 32 -19.38 -14.42 3.38
N GLU A 33 -19.35 -13.38 2.55
CA GLU A 33 -20.03 -12.10 2.80
C GLU A 33 -20.33 -11.34 1.50
N ASP A 34 -21.37 -10.49 1.50
CA ASP A 34 -21.69 -9.57 0.41
C ASP A 34 -21.31 -8.12 0.73
N LYS A 35 -21.32 -7.25 -0.30
CA LYS A 35 -21.01 -5.80 -0.20
C LYS A 35 -19.64 -5.47 0.41
N VAL A 36 -18.66 -6.36 0.22
CA VAL A 36 -17.27 -6.17 0.65
C VAL A 36 -16.55 -5.26 -0.33
N GLU A 37 -15.94 -4.19 0.16
CA GLU A 37 -15.16 -3.24 -0.66
C GLU A 37 -13.67 -3.56 -0.68
N HIS A 38 -13.15 -4.14 0.40
CA HIS A 38 -11.74 -4.50 0.52
C HIS A 38 -11.55 -5.73 1.40
N ILE A 39 -10.49 -6.49 1.13
CA ILE A 39 -10.11 -7.68 1.89
C ILE A 39 -8.67 -7.56 2.37
N ALA A 40 -8.45 -7.94 3.62
CA ALA A 40 -7.12 -8.18 4.17
C ALA A 40 -7.06 -9.62 4.68
N ALA A 41 -6.00 -10.35 4.34
CA ALA A 41 -5.88 -11.77 4.64
C ALA A 41 -4.47 -12.12 5.12
N SER A 42 -4.41 -13.00 6.10
CA SER A 42 -3.19 -13.42 6.78
C SER A 42 -3.30 -14.91 7.07
N VAL A 43 -2.27 -15.69 6.77
CA VAL A 43 -2.17 -17.09 7.17
C VAL A 43 -0.95 -17.26 8.08
N PHE A 44 -1.16 -17.93 9.21
CA PHE A 44 -0.11 -18.28 10.16
C PHE A 44 -0.46 -19.62 10.80
N ASP A 45 0.46 -20.59 10.78
CA ASP A 45 0.28 -21.94 11.36
C ASP A 45 -1.05 -22.63 10.94
N GLN A 46 -1.31 -22.63 9.63
CA GLN A 46 -2.58 -23.08 9.01
C GLN A 46 -3.86 -22.41 9.56
N GLN A 47 -3.77 -21.35 10.37
CA GLN A 47 -4.92 -20.52 10.72
C GLN A 47 -5.11 -19.44 9.67
N LEU A 48 -6.16 -19.57 8.85
CA LEU A 48 -6.58 -18.51 7.94
C LEU A 48 -7.33 -17.43 8.72
N ARG A 49 -6.95 -16.17 8.48
CA ARG A 49 -7.57 -14.98 9.06
C ARG A 49 -7.89 -13.99 7.96
N ILE A 50 -9.13 -13.51 7.95
CA ILE A 50 -9.67 -12.64 6.90
C ILE A 50 -10.42 -11.50 7.57
N VAL A 51 -10.14 -10.26 7.16
CA VAL A 51 -11.00 -9.11 7.47
C VAL A 51 -11.65 -8.64 6.17
N ALA A 52 -12.98 -8.72 6.13
CA ALA A 52 -13.81 -8.20 5.07
C ALA A 52 -14.32 -6.81 5.46
N PHE A 53 -13.82 -5.78 4.80
CA PHE A 53 -14.21 -4.40 5.03
C PHE A 53 -15.40 -4.03 4.16
N LEU A 54 -16.39 -3.39 4.77
CA LEU A 54 -17.59 -2.87 4.12
C LEU A 54 -17.57 -1.34 4.21
N ASN A 55 -18.47 -0.67 3.48
CA ASN A 55 -18.63 0.80 3.49
C ASN A 55 -19.31 1.32 4.78
N GLN A 56 -18.98 0.73 5.93
CA GLN A 56 -19.63 0.84 7.24
C GLN A 56 -18.59 1.19 8.33
N ASP A 57 -19.07 1.36 9.56
CA ASP A 57 -18.27 1.56 10.78
C ASP A 57 -17.78 0.26 11.44
N TYR A 58 -17.95 -0.87 10.75
CA TYR A 58 -17.51 -2.20 11.17
C TYR A 58 -16.94 -3.01 10.00
N ALA A 59 -16.21 -4.07 10.33
CA ALA A 59 -15.77 -5.11 9.41
C ALA A 59 -16.16 -6.50 9.94
N TRP A 60 -16.17 -7.51 9.05
CA TRP A 60 -16.32 -8.90 9.45
C TRP A 60 -14.95 -9.58 9.54
N PHE A 61 -14.66 -10.20 10.67
CA PHE A 61 -13.48 -11.02 10.87
C PHE A 61 -13.86 -12.49 10.78
N PHE A 62 -13.11 -13.23 9.96
CA PHE A 62 -13.22 -14.67 9.81
C PHE A 62 -11.90 -15.31 10.26
N SER A 63 -11.96 -16.31 11.15
CA SER A 63 -10.76 -16.99 11.64
C SER A 63 -10.94 -18.50 11.82
N GLY A 64 -9.93 -19.29 11.43
CA GLY A 64 -9.85 -20.73 11.66
C GLY A 64 -9.10 -21.49 10.57
N ALA A 65 -8.76 -22.76 10.84
CA ALA A 65 -7.99 -23.62 9.93
C ALA A 65 -8.81 -24.49 8.96
N THR A 66 -10.15 -24.53 9.09
CA THR A 66 -11.02 -25.29 8.17
C THR A 66 -12.44 -24.76 8.22
N ASN A 67 -12.98 -24.62 9.43
CA ASN A 67 -14.22 -23.89 9.67
C ASN A 67 -13.84 -22.50 10.16
N LEU A 68 -14.28 -21.48 9.44
CA LEU A 68 -14.07 -20.09 9.79
C LEU A 68 -15.18 -19.62 10.75
N ASN A 69 -14.80 -19.26 11.96
CA ASN A 69 -15.66 -18.53 12.90
C ASN A 69 -15.79 -17.08 12.42
N ARG A 70 -17.00 -16.51 12.53
CA ARG A 70 -17.32 -15.13 12.12
C ARG A 70 -17.55 -14.25 13.35
N GLU A 71 -16.84 -13.12 13.41
CA GLU A 71 -16.94 -12.11 14.47
C GLU A 71 -17.11 -10.72 13.84
N LYS A 72 -17.85 -9.82 14.51
CA LYS A 72 -17.98 -8.42 14.09
C LYS A 72 -16.88 -7.58 14.75
N VAL A 73 -16.14 -6.82 13.95
CA VAL A 73 -15.10 -5.89 14.43
C VAL A 73 -15.61 -4.45 14.31
N GLU A 74 -15.84 -3.79 15.44
CA GLU A 74 -16.24 -2.37 15.44
C GLU A 74 -15.03 -1.49 15.13
N LEU A 75 -15.04 -0.79 13.99
CA LEU A 75 -13.97 0.14 13.58
C LEU A 75 -14.14 1.52 14.24
N GLY A 76 -15.34 1.82 14.75
CA GLY A 76 -15.73 3.07 15.41
C GLY A 76 -15.94 4.28 14.49
N HIS A 77 -15.44 4.19 13.26
CA HIS A 77 -15.65 5.15 12.20
C HIS A 77 -15.77 4.41 10.87
N LYS A 78 -16.44 5.06 9.91
CA LYS A 78 -16.59 4.55 8.56
C LYS A 78 -15.24 4.22 7.92
N TYR A 79 -15.11 3.01 7.35
CA TYR A 79 -13.90 2.56 6.67
C TYR A 79 -13.48 3.53 5.55
N GLY A 80 -12.17 3.78 5.45
CA GLY A 80 -11.55 4.73 4.51
C GLY A 80 -10.56 4.10 3.53
N GLY A 81 -10.44 2.77 3.49
CA GLY A 81 -9.52 2.06 2.59
C GLY A 81 -8.24 1.56 3.25
N GLY A 82 -7.35 0.98 2.43
CA GLY A 82 -5.99 0.61 2.82
C GLY A 82 -5.87 -0.58 3.78
N GLY A 83 -6.92 -1.35 4.06
CA GLY A 83 -6.89 -2.41 5.08
C GLY A 83 -5.74 -3.42 4.92
N GLN A 84 -4.87 -3.55 5.92
CA GLN A 84 -3.81 -4.56 5.99
C GLN A 84 -3.97 -5.37 7.28
N LEU A 85 -3.80 -6.69 7.18
CA LEU A 85 -3.86 -7.62 8.30
C LEU A 85 -2.54 -8.36 8.32
N ILE A 86 -1.80 -8.23 9.42
CA ILE A 86 -0.58 -9.01 9.67
C ILE A 86 -0.76 -9.89 10.91
N THR A 87 0.07 -10.91 11.05
CA THR A 87 0.08 -11.79 12.22
C THR A 87 1.49 -11.86 12.78
N ASP A 88 1.66 -11.69 14.10
CA ASP A 88 2.95 -11.85 14.78
C ASP A 88 3.30 -13.34 14.95
N LYS A 89 4.55 -13.68 15.33
CA LYS A 89 4.95 -15.08 15.52
C LYS A 89 4.34 -15.76 16.75
N LYS A 90 3.61 -15.01 17.59
CA LYS A 90 2.81 -15.53 18.71
C LYS A 90 1.38 -15.86 18.26
N GLY A 91 1.03 -15.58 17.00
CA GLY A 91 -0.31 -15.78 16.46
C GLY A 91 -1.30 -14.69 16.86
N ASN A 92 -0.87 -13.50 17.28
CA ASN A 92 -1.76 -12.33 17.42
C ASN A 92 -1.94 -11.65 16.06
N SER A 93 -3.15 -11.23 15.74
CA SER A 93 -3.37 -10.45 14.51
C SER A 93 -3.36 -8.95 14.79
N HIS A 94 -2.79 -8.20 13.86
CA HIS A 94 -2.72 -6.75 13.92
C HIS A 94 -3.34 -6.19 12.64
N LEU A 95 -4.48 -5.53 12.81
CA LEU A 95 -5.29 -4.98 11.75
C LEU A 95 -5.01 -3.47 11.64
N PHE A 96 -4.67 -3.04 10.44
CA PHE A 96 -4.39 -1.67 10.08
C PHE A 96 -5.37 -1.22 9.01
N TYR A 97 -5.87 0.01 9.12
CA TYR A 97 -6.84 0.55 8.16
C TYR A 97 -6.92 2.07 8.25
N PHE A 98 -7.36 2.71 7.17
CA PHE A 98 -7.75 4.11 7.21
C PHE A 98 -9.20 4.26 7.68
N ILE A 99 -9.47 5.32 8.44
CA ILE A 99 -10.82 5.80 8.70
C ILE A 99 -11.13 7.00 7.80
N ASN A 100 -12.36 7.06 7.30
CA ASN A 100 -12.84 8.18 6.50
C ASN A 100 -13.16 9.37 7.41
N GLN A 101 -12.48 10.50 7.22
CA GLN A 101 -12.65 11.70 8.03
C GLN A 101 -13.45 12.80 7.34
N SER A 102 -14.10 13.65 8.14
CA SER A 102 -14.61 14.95 7.73
C SER A 102 -13.49 15.80 7.09
N PRO A 103 -13.80 16.73 6.17
CA PRO A 103 -12.90 17.10 5.08
C PRO A 103 -11.53 17.62 5.51
N GLY A 104 -10.50 16.86 5.14
CA GLY A 104 -9.08 17.17 5.25
C GLY A 104 -8.27 16.38 4.21
N PRO A 105 -7.05 16.81 3.87
CA PRO A 105 -6.27 16.21 2.77
C PRO A 105 -5.55 14.90 3.12
N GLY A 106 -5.58 14.45 4.39
CA GLY A 106 -4.84 13.28 4.86
C GLY A 106 -5.73 12.23 5.54
N ALA A 107 -5.28 10.98 5.47
CA ALA A 107 -5.93 9.82 6.03
C ALA A 107 -5.36 9.48 7.40
N VAL A 108 -6.23 8.95 8.26
CA VAL A 108 -5.88 8.58 9.63
C VAL A 108 -5.75 7.08 9.72
N LEU A 109 -4.53 6.62 9.98
CA LEU A 109 -4.19 5.21 10.13
C LEU A 109 -4.48 4.75 11.55
N ARG A 110 -5.34 3.74 11.67
CA ARG A 110 -5.69 3.05 12.90
C ARG A 110 -5.01 1.70 12.99
N HIS A 111 -4.82 1.22 14.22
CA HIS A 111 -4.31 -0.11 14.52
C HIS A 111 -5.15 -0.78 15.59
N HIS A 112 -5.59 -2.00 15.31
CA HIS A 112 -6.29 -2.93 16.20
C HIS A 112 -5.42 -4.17 16.44
N LYS A 113 -5.44 -4.73 17.65
CA LYS A 113 -4.85 -6.03 17.96
C LYS A 113 -5.96 -7.05 18.23
N PHE A 114 -5.73 -8.30 17.84
CA PHE A 114 -6.55 -9.46 18.21
C PHE A 114 -5.69 -10.53 18.87
N ASP A 115 -6.00 -10.82 20.14
CA ASP A 115 -5.37 -11.85 20.98
C ASP A 115 -6.44 -12.74 21.66
N GLY A 116 -7.42 -13.17 20.87
CA GLY A 116 -8.62 -13.88 21.33
C GLY A 116 -9.84 -12.97 21.50
N SER A 117 -9.61 -11.65 21.53
CA SER A 117 -10.62 -10.59 21.44
C SER A 117 -9.99 -9.37 20.79
N TRP A 118 -10.81 -8.45 20.25
CA TRP A 118 -10.31 -7.20 19.65
C TRP A 118 -10.02 -6.11 20.69
N SER A 119 -8.84 -5.51 20.59
CA SER A 119 -8.46 -4.32 21.36
C SER A 119 -9.23 -3.08 20.89
N VAL A 120 -9.24 -2.04 21.71
CA VAL A 120 -9.65 -0.68 21.28
C VAL A 120 -8.72 -0.18 20.15
N SER A 121 -9.26 0.60 19.21
CA SER A 121 -8.46 1.23 18.14
C SER A 121 -7.39 2.17 18.70
N SER A 122 -6.13 1.87 18.43
CA SER A 122 -5.03 2.81 18.64
C SER A 122 -4.87 3.74 17.42
N LEU A 123 -4.37 4.95 17.66
CA LEU A 123 -4.02 5.90 16.60
C LEU A 123 -2.55 5.73 16.25
N VAL A 124 -2.25 5.40 14.99
CA VAL A 124 -0.87 5.31 14.49
C VAL A 124 -0.38 6.69 14.06
N THR A 125 -1.16 7.37 13.20
CA THR A 125 -0.82 8.68 12.64
C THR A 125 -2.04 9.30 11.94
N THR A 126 -2.12 10.62 11.89
CA THR A 126 -3.25 11.37 11.28
C THR A 126 -2.97 11.89 9.87
N ASN A 127 -1.74 11.72 9.38
CA ASN A 127 -1.20 12.54 8.28
C ASN A 127 -0.75 11.69 7.08
N VAL A 128 -1.37 10.52 6.83
CA VAL A 128 -0.99 9.62 5.73
C VAL A 128 -1.60 10.09 4.40
N SER A 129 -0.92 9.87 3.29
CA SER A 129 -1.52 9.99 1.96
C SER A 129 -2.77 9.11 1.82
N ASN A 130 -3.83 9.62 1.21
CA ASN A 130 -5.13 8.93 1.06
C ASN A 130 -5.10 7.74 0.08
N HIS A 131 -3.93 7.39 -0.47
CA HIS A 131 -3.78 6.27 -1.39
C HIS A 131 -3.81 4.93 -0.64
N ILE A 132 -4.47 3.91 -1.21
CA ILE A 132 -4.62 2.58 -0.59
C ILE A 132 -3.25 1.93 -0.28
N SER A 133 -2.27 2.13 -1.17
CA SER A 133 -0.86 1.74 -1.00
C SER A 133 0.03 2.88 -0.47
N GLY A 134 -0.54 3.84 0.24
CA GLY A 134 0.20 4.94 0.89
C GLY A 134 0.97 4.52 2.15
N TYR A 135 0.80 3.26 2.60
CA TYR A 135 1.53 2.69 3.73
C TYR A 135 1.70 1.17 3.60
N THR A 136 2.60 0.63 4.42
CA THR A 136 2.87 -0.79 4.55
C THR A 136 3.23 -1.13 6.00
N VAL A 137 2.98 -2.37 6.39
CA VAL A 137 3.26 -2.91 7.72
C VAL A 137 4.05 -4.20 7.61
N GLY A 138 5.09 -4.34 8.44
CA GLY A 138 5.92 -5.53 8.52
C GLY A 138 6.24 -5.89 9.97
N CYS A 139 6.38 -7.19 10.24
CA CYS A 139 6.83 -7.71 11.52
C CYS A 139 8.05 -8.58 11.26
N LYS A 140 9.19 -8.24 11.87
CA LYS A 140 10.42 -9.05 11.80
C LYS A 140 10.54 -9.95 13.03
N ASP A 141 10.35 -9.35 14.20
CA ASP A 141 10.65 -9.89 15.51
C ASP A 141 9.45 -9.78 16.46
N ASP A 142 9.42 -10.61 17.49
CA ASP A 142 8.24 -10.85 18.33
C ASP A 142 8.00 -9.74 19.39
N SER A 143 8.59 -8.58 19.14
CA SER A 143 8.65 -7.38 19.99
C SER A 143 8.18 -6.11 19.29
N ILE A 144 8.33 -6.00 17.96
CA ILE A 144 8.13 -4.74 17.23
C ILE A 144 7.38 -4.93 15.91
N ILE A 145 6.35 -4.12 15.68
CA ILE A 145 5.76 -3.90 14.35
C ILE A 145 6.36 -2.64 13.73
N HIS A 146 6.73 -2.74 12.46
CA HIS A 146 7.25 -1.67 11.64
C HIS A 146 6.15 -1.13 10.73
N VAL A 147 5.99 0.19 10.67
CA VAL A 147 5.07 0.88 9.76
C VAL A 147 5.84 1.93 8.98
N ALA A 148 5.74 1.87 7.65
CA ALA A 148 6.28 2.88 6.74
C ALA A 148 5.13 3.48 5.93
N TYR A 149 5.07 4.80 5.83
CA TYR A 149 3.96 5.51 5.20
C TYR A 149 4.40 6.81 4.55
N CYS A 150 3.78 7.17 3.42
CA CYS A 150 3.97 8.47 2.80
C CYS A 150 3.07 9.51 3.48
N ASP A 151 3.62 10.68 3.80
CA ASP A 151 2.82 11.77 4.38
C ASP A 151 1.88 12.43 3.34
N HIS A 152 0.80 13.05 3.77
CA HIS A 152 -0.20 13.63 2.86
C HIS A 152 0.21 14.94 2.16
N ARG A 153 1.27 15.63 2.61
CA ARG A 153 1.65 16.94 2.08
C ARG A 153 2.66 16.82 0.95
N ASP A 154 3.79 16.20 1.27
CA ASP A 154 4.96 16.14 0.40
C ASP A 154 5.20 14.70 -0.11
N SER A 155 4.42 13.72 0.37
CA SER A 155 4.63 12.29 0.19
C SER A 155 6.00 11.79 0.65
N ASN A 156 6.61 12.46 1.62
CA ASN A 156 7.85 12.00 2.25
C ASN A 156 7.62 10.64 2.91
N LEU A 157 8.56 9.71 2.75
CA LEU A 157 8.51 8.42 3.42
C LEU A 157 8.86 8.59 4.91
N LEU A 158 7.88 8.34 5.77
CA LEU A 158 8.00 8.34 7.22
C LEU A 158 7.92 6.91 7.77
N TYR A 159 8.57 6.68 8.90
CA TYR A 159 8.63 5.40 9.60
C TYR A 159 8.21 5.54 11.06
N ARG A 160 7.52 4.52 11.58
CA ARG A 160 7.21 4.33 13.00
C ARG A 160 7.41 2.85 13.38
N ALA A 161 7.70 2.63 14.65
CA ALA A 161 7.69 1.32 15.29
C ALA A 161 6.58 1.27 16.36
N TYR A 162 5.94 0.12 16.53
CA TYR A 162 5.08 -0.19 17.67
C TYR A 162 5.79 -1.20 18.56
N ASP A 163 5.94 -0.85 19.83
CA ASP A 163 6.54 -1.70 20.84
C ASP A 163 5.45 -2.51 21.57
N PHE A 164 5.53 -3.84 21.54
CA PHE A 164 4.59 -4.73 22.21
C PHE A 164 4.71 -4.75 23.74
N GLU A 165 5.89 -4.49 24.29
CA GLU A 165 6.11 -4.48 25.75
C GLU A 165 5.41 -3.25 26.35
N HIS A 166 5.63 -2.09 25.73
CA HIS A 166 5.07 -0.82 26.20
C HIS A 166 3.68 -0.50 25.62
N ASN A 167 3.23 -1.25 24.60
CA ASN A 167 2.01 -1.01 23.83
C ASN A 167 1.92 0.41 23.24
N MET A 168 3.07 0.97 22.82
CA MET A 168 3.20 2.36 22.37
C MET A 168 3.78 2.48 20.95
N TRP A 169 3.33 3.50 20.23
CA TRP A 169 3.91 3.92 18.95
C TRP A 169 5.07 4.89 19.15
N SER A 170 6.15 4.70 18.42
CA SER A 170 7.27 5.63 18.35
C SER A 170 6.87 6.97 17.70
N GLY A 171 7.72 7.97 17.91
CA GLY A 171 7.74 9.15 17.05
C GLY A 171 7.98 8.79 15.58
N ALA A 172 7.52 9.64 14.67
CA ALA A 172 7.76 9.47 13.23
C ALA A 172 9.19 9.88 12.86
N VAL A 173 9.89 9.01 12.13
CA VAL A 173 11.27 9.24 11.65
C VAL A 173 11.24 9.35 10.11
N PRO A 174 11.80 10.40 9.50
CA PRO A 174 11.87 10.50 8.05
C PRO A 174 12.92 9.53 7.48
N PHE A 175 12.51 8.72 6.50
CA PHE A 175 13.36 7.76 5.81
C PHE A 175 13.85 8.29 4.46
N SER A 176 13.00 9.02 3.74
CA SER A 176 13.41 9.86 2.60
C SER A 176 12.80 11.26 2.71
N ARG A 177 13.38 12.19 1.96
CA ARG A 177 12.92 13.59 1.78
C ARG A 177 12.47 13.88 0.35
N GLY A 178 12.48 12.86 -0.51
CA GLY A 178 11.87 12.90 -1.84
C GLY A 178 10.39 12.52 -1.76
N LYS A 179 9.65 12.88 -2.79
CA LYS A 179 8.24 12.48 -2.96
C LYS A 179 8.21 10.97 -3.23
N CYS A 180 7.72 10.19 -2.27
CA CYS A 180 7.73 8.74 -2.32
C CYS A 180 6.34 8.15 -2.60
N SER A 181 6.29 6.95 -3.15
CA SER A 181 5.04 6.20 -3.32
C SER A 181 5.26 4.69 -3.19
N TYR A 182 4.17 3.96 -2.97
CA TYR A 182 4.12 2.50 -2.90
C TYR A 182 5.20 1.87 -1.98
N PRO A 183 5.34 2.30 -0.71
CA PRO A 183 6.20 1.59 0.23
C PRO A 183 5.68 0.16 0.44
N GLN A 184 6.58 -0.82 0.50
CA GLN A 184 6.28 -2.23 0.74
C GLN A 184 7.34 -2.85 1.65
N PHE A 185 6.90 -3.43 2.77
CA PHE A 185 7.74 -4.31 3.59
C PHE A 185 7.69 -5.74 3.07
N ILE A 186 8.85 -6.38 2.99
CA ILE A 186 8.98 -7.81 2.71
C ILE A 186 9.88 -8.47 3.75
N LEU A 187 9.41 -9.57 4.30
CA LEU A 187 10.17 -10.42 5.20
C LEU A 187 10.93 -11.49 4.37
N GLY A 188 12.24 -11.50 4.49
CA GLY A 188 13.11 -12.64 4.16
C GLY A 188 14.01 -12.92 5.36
N ASP A 189 15.29 -13.22 5.13
CA ASP A 189 16.31 -13.30 6.20
C ASP A 189 16.41 -12.00 7.03
N ARG A 190 16.01 -10.89 6.44
CA ARG A 190 15.90 -9.54 7.01
C ARG A 190 14.55 -8.93 6.65
N LEU A 191 14.19 -7.83 7.30
CA LEU A 191 13.05 -7.03 6.86
C LEU A 191 13.54 -5.99 5.84
N TYR A 192 13.01 -6.07 4.63
CA TYR A 192 13.31 -5.16 3.53
C TYR A 192 12.17 -4.16 3.38
N LEU A 193 12.49 -2.88 3.21
CA LEU A 193 11.54 -1.83 2.85
C LEU A 193 11.87 -1.33 1.46
N PHE A 194 10.98 -1.56 0.51
CA PHE A 194 11.09 -1.06 -0.85
C PHE A 194 10.13 0.11 -1.06
N TRP A 195 10.47 1.08 -1.91
CA TRP A 195 9.57 2.16 -2.33
C TRP A 195 10.01 2.77 -3.67
N PHE A 196 9.10 3.50 -4.30
CA PHE A 196 9.42 4.38 -5.43
C PHE A 196 9.68 5.80 -4.93
N GLU A 197 10.74 6.46 -5.40
CA GLU A 197 11.04 7.87 -5.14
C GLU A 197 11.03 8.67 -6.44
N GLU A 198 10.22 9.73 -6.48
CA GLU A 198 10.08 10.64 -7.61
C GLU A 198 11.11 11.78 -7.51
N ARG A 199 11.94 11.88 -8.56
CA ARG A 199 13.00 12.87 -8.78
C ARG A 199 12.83 13.41 -10.20
N ASP A 200 13.89 13.44 -11.01
CA ASP A 200 13.79 13.63 -12.47
C ASP A 200 13.06 12.44 -13.14
N LYS A 201 13.00 11.29 -12.47
CA LYS A 201 12.29 10.06 -12.84
C LYS A 201 11.83 9.31 -11.59
N ILE A 202 11.26 8.12 -11.78
CA ILE A 202 10.82 7.25 -10.68
C ILE A 202 11.91 6.18 -10.45
N ASP A 203 12.63 6.30 -9.34
CA ASP A 203 13.69 5.36 -8.95
C ASP A 203 13.15 4.35 -7.90
N LEU A 204 13.49 3.07 -8.07
CA LEU A 204 13.18 1.99 -7.12
C LEU A 204 14.30 1.86 -6.09
N ARG A 205 13.93 1.90 -4.80
CA ARG A 205 14.86 2.00 -3.68
C ARG A 205 14.56 1.00 -2.58
N VAL A 206 15.59 0.70 -1.80
CA VAL A 206 15.51 -0.21 -0.66
C VAL A 206 16.25 0.30 0.57
N ARG A 207 15.75 -0.12 1.73
CA ARG A 207 16.46 -0.16 3.01
C ARG A 207 16.28 -1.54 3.63
N THR A 208 17.31 -2.03 4.29
CA THR A 208 17.29 -3.31 5.01
C THR A 208 17.33 -3.04 6.52
N LEU A 209 16.58 -3.83 7.29
CA LEU A 209 16.65 -3.85 8.75
C LEU A 209 17.21 -5.19 9.20
N ASP A 210 18.47 -5.13 9.64
CA ASP A 210 19.05 -6.20 10.44
C ASP A 210 18.86 -5.88 11.93
N ASN A 211 19.91 -5.48 12.66
CA ASN A 211 19.80 -4.85 13.98
C ASN A 211 19.51 -3.35 13.89
N ASN A 212 19.89 -2.71 12.78
CA ASN A 212 19.69 -1.30 12.49
C ASN A 212 19.29 -1.13 11.02
N TRP A 213 18.69 0.02 10.69
CA TRP A 213 18.37 0.38 9.31
C TRP A 213 19.64 0.71 8.51
N SER A 214 19.74 0.12 7.31
CA SER A 214 20.80 0.41 6.35
C SER A 214 20.72 1.85 5.81
N PRO A 215 21.80 2.36 5.16
CA PRO A 215 21.65 3.44 4.19
C PRO A 215 20.67 3.06 3.07
N ILE A 216 20.19 4.06 2.33
CA ILE A 216 19.36 3.84 1.14
C ILE A 216 20.22 3.25 0.02
N SER A 217 19.73 2.20 -0.63
CA SER A 217 20.30 1.68 -1.88
C SER A 217 19.31 1.89 -3.03
N ASP A 218 19.83 2.26 -4.19
CA ASP A 218 19.10 2.31 -5.46
C ASP A 218 19.17 0.92 -6.14
N ILE A 219 18.08 0.47 -6.74
CA ILE A 219 17.96 -0.84 -7.44
C ILE A 219 17.74 -0.65 -8.94
N SER A 220 16.89 0.31 -9.33
CA SER A 220 16.59 0.63 -10.72
C SER A 220 17.82 1.13 -11.48
N SER A 221 17.86 0.95 -12.80
CA SER A 221 19.03 1.23 -13.67
C SER A 221 19.47 2.71 -13.75
N LEU A 222 18.78 3.59 -13.02
CA LEU A 222 18.95 5.04 -12.99
C LEU A 222 18.80 5.74 -14.35
N ASN A 223 18.23 5.10 -15.37
CA ASN A 223 18.01 5.69 -16.69
C ASN A 223 16.53 5.82 -17.07
N HIS A 224 15.68 4.88 -16.66
CA HIS A 224 14.25 4.85 -17.01
C HIS A 224 13.36 4.85 -15.75
N HIS A 225 12.05 5.08 -15.93
CA HIS A 225 11.10 5.02 -14.82
C HIS A 225 10.85 3.56 -14.41
N ALA A 226 11.11 3.25 -13.14
CA ALA A 226 10.74 1.97 -12.54
C ALA A 226 9.23 1.93 -12.24
N SER A 227 8.62 0.77 -12.47
CA SER A 227 7.18 0.52 -12.28
C SER A 227 6.90 -0.94 -11.97
N SER A 228 5.65 -1.28 -11.62
CA SER A 228 5.20 -2.68 -11.42
C SER A 228 6.12 -3.53 -10.53
N MET A 229 6.46 -3.03 -9.35
CA MET A 229 7.24 -3.79 -8.38
C MET A 229 6.47 -5.01 -7.88
N GLY A 230 7.12 -6.16 -7.87
CA GLY A 230 6.66 -7.39 -7.23
C GLY A 230 7.83 -8.27 -6.80
N TYR A 231 7.53 -9.42 -6.21
CA TYR A 231 8.54 -10.28 -5.59
C TYR A 231 8.47 -11.70 -6.13
N ALA A 232 9.58 -12.44 -6.07
CA ALA A 232 9.61 -13.87 -6.30
C ALA A 232 10.52 -14.56 -5.28
N PHE A 233 10.04 -15.65 -4.68
CA PHE A 233 10.82 -16.55 -3.84
C PHE A 233 11.10 -17.84 -4.61
N ARG A 234 12.38 -18.16 -4.84
CA ARG A 234 12.81 -19.39 -5.52
C ARG A 234 13.89 -20.09 -4.72
N GLY A 235 13.68 -21.36 -4.38
CA GLY A 235 14.65 -22.15 -3.61
C GLY A 235 15.05 -21.52 -2.28
N GLY A 236 14.10 -20.90 -1.58
CA GLY A 236 14.33 -20.17 -0.32
C GLY A 236 14.96 -18.78 -0.47
N LYS A 237 15.35 -18.35 -1.68
CA LYS A 237 15.93 -17.02 -1.91
C LYS A 237 14.89 -16.04 -2.41
N GLY A 238 14.80 -14.89 -1.74
CA GLY A 238 13.98 -13.76 -2.17
C GLY A 238 14.63 -12.93 -3.27
N SER A 239 13.79 -12.41 -4.17
CA SER A 239 14.19 -11.52 -5.24
C SER A 239 13.10 -10.49 -5.52
N ILE A 240 13.51 -9.31 -5.95
CA ILE A 240 12.62 -8.23 -6.40
C ILE A 240 12.59 -8.20 -7.92
N LEU A 241 11.40 -7.99 -8.48
CA LEU A 241 11.16 -7.82 -9.89
C LEU A 241 10.45 -6.50 -10.15
N TRP A 242 10.82 -5.81 -11.23
CA TRP A 242 10.22 -4.53 -11.61
C TRP A 242 10.32 -4.30 -13.12
N MET A 243 9.53 -3.37 -13.63
CA MET A 243 9.47 -3.00 -15.04
C MET A 243 10.17 -1.66 -15.29
N GLU A 244 11.06 -1.62 -16.28
CA GLU A 244 11.68 -0.40 -16.84
C GLU A 244 11.63 -0.49 -18.37
N GLU A 245 11.25 0.59 -19.06
CA GLU A 245 11.16 0.64 -20.54
C GLU A 245 10.38 -0.51 -21.21
N GLY A 246 9.42 -1.12 -20.48
CA GLY A 246 8.66 -2.28 -20.96
C GLY A 246 9.38 -3.64 -20.85
N LYS A 247 10.62 -3.65 -20.33
CA LYS A 247 11.37 -4.86 -19.96
C LYS A 247 11.16 -5.19 -18.48
N LEU A 248 11.22 -6.48 -18.14
CA LEU A 248 11.17 -6.96 -16.76
C LEU A 248 12.61 -7.19 -16.28
N TYR A 249 12.95 -6.68 -15.10
CA TYR A 249 14.23 -6.89 -14.45
C TYR A 249 14.04 -7.64 -13.13
N GLN A 250 15.06 -8.39 -12.72
CA GLN A 250 15.12 -9.09 -11.44
C GLN A 250 16.46 -8.81 -10.76
N SER A 251 16.44 -8.64 -9.43
CA SER A 251 17.63 -8.60 -8.58
C SER A 251 17.39 -9.47 -7.34
N ALA A 252 18.43 -10.18 -6.89
CA ALA A 252 18.36 -11.00 -5.68
C ALA A 252 18.46 -10.11 -4.44
N PHE A 253 17.83 -10.53 -3.32
CA PHE A 253 17.95 -9.77 -2.07
C PHE A 253 19.42 -9.67 -1.62
N ASP A 254 19.75 -8.51 -1.05
CA ASP A 254 21.11 -8.06 -0.70
C ASP A 254 22.11 -7.88 -1.87
N ASN A 255 21.73 -8.15 -3.13
CA ASN A 255 22.60 -8.03 -4.32
C ASN A 255 22.10 -6.96 -5.32
N TRP A 256 21.80 -5.77 -4.82
CA TRP A 256 21.08 -4.69 -5.53
C TRP A 256 21.80 -4.16 -6.78
N SER A 257 23.13 -4.31 -6.86
CA SER A 257 23.93 -3.87 -8.01
C SER A 257 23.86 -4.81 -9.22
N GLU A 258 23.42 -6.05 -9.02
CA GLU A 258 23.28 -7.05 -10.08
C GLU A 258 21.82 -7.22 -10.46
N HIS A 259 21.51 -6.97 -11.74
CA HIS A 259 20.17 -7.11 -12.30
C HIS A 259 20.18 -7.96 -13.58
N THR A 260 19.24 -8.90 -13.67
CA THR A 260 19.03 -9.75 -14.85
C THR A 260 17.74 -9.35 -15.57
N GLU A 261 17.81 -9.13 -16.88
CA GLU A 261 16.62 -8.95 -17.71
C GLU A 261 15.87 -10.29 -17.87
N LEU A 262 14.54 -10.23 -17.83
CA LEU A 262 13.63 -11.37 -17.91
C LEU A 262 12.57 -11.19 -18.99
N GLU A 263 12.13 -12.31 -19.54
CA GLU A 263 11.00 -12.40 -20.46
C GLU A 263 9.67 -12.22 -19.72
N ARG A 264 9.06 -11.03 -19.82
CA ARG A 264 7.79 -10.69 -19.13
C ARG A 264 6.67 -11.68 -19.41
N LYS A 265 6.65 -12.33 -20.58
CA LYS A 265 5.62 -13.30 -21.01
C LYS A 265 5.53 -14.54 -20.11
N ASP A 266 6.63 -14.95 -19.46
CA ASP A 266 6.74 -16.21 -18.70
C ASP A 266 6.21 -16.10 -17.26
N TYR A 267 5.78 -14.90 -16.86
CA TYR A 267 5.33 -14.58 -15.50
C TYR A 267 3.90 -14.06 -15.48
N ASP A 268 3.18 -14.33 -14.40
CA ASP A 268 1.91 -13.71 -14.05
C ASP A 268 2.05 -12.89 -12.76
N TYR A 269 1.27 -11.83 -12.65
CA TYR A 269 1.32 -10.88 -11.53
C TYR A 269 0.11 -11.11 -10.64
N VAL A 270 0.34 -11.69 -9.47
CA VAL A 270 -0.70 -12.16 -8.53
C VAL A 270 -0.53 -11.50 -7.17
N LEU A 271 -1.57 -11.52 -6.35
CA LEU A 271 -1.48 -11.17 -4.93
C LEU A 271 -1.38 -12.44 -4.11
N LEU A 272 -0.35 -12.54 -3.27
CA LEU A 272 -0.08 -13.69 -2.42
C LEU A 272 -0.12 -13.26 -0.95
N SER A 273 -0.87 -13.96 -0.10
CA SER A 273 -0.73 -13.83 1.36
C SER A 273 0.38 -14.75 1.84
N LEU A 274 1.52 -14.18 2.22
CA LEU A 274 2.73 -14.89 2.64
C LEU A 274 3.33 -14.24 3.90
N GLY A 275 3.82 -15.04 4.84
CA GLY A 275 4.43 -14.52 6.07
C GLY A 275 3.50 -13.63 6.90
N GLY A 276 2.18 -13.83 6.73
CA GLY A 276 1.14 -13.01 7.34
C GLY A 276 0.74 -11.74 6.58
N SER A 277 1.38 -11.34 5.48
CA SER A 277 1.07 -10.12 4.71
C SER A 277 0.64 -10.41 3.27
N THR A 278 -0.28 -9.62 2.70
CA THR A 278 -0.60 -9.66 1.26
C THR A 278 0.42 -8.87 0.46
N ILE A 279 1.15 -9.52 -0.46
CA ILE A 279 2.23 -8.94 -1.25
C ILE A 279 2.03 -9.15 -2.77
N PRO A 280 2.51 -8.23 -3.63
CA PRO A 280 2.54 -8.44 -5.08
C PRO A 280 3.62 -9.46 -5.47
N PHE A 281 3.23 -10.51 -6.17
CA PHE A 281 4.09 -11.65 -6.47
C PHE A 281 4.12 -11.95 -7.98
N TYR A 282 5.31 -12.31 -8.48
CA TYR A 282 5.51 -12.76 -9.85
C TYR A 282 5.62 -14.28 -9.88
N GLU A 283 4.51 -14.93 -10.21
CA GLU A 283 4.45 -16.39 -10.36
C GLU A 283 4.94 -16.81 -11.76
N THR A 284 5.59 -17.96 -11.86
CA THR A 284 6.14 -18.45 -13.14
C THR A 284 5.14 -19.41 -13.79
N LYS A 285 4.77 -19.20 -15.06
CA LYS A 285 3.76 -20.03 -15.75
C LYS A 285 4.10 -21.51 -15.80
N SER A 286 5.40 -21.86 -15.76
CA SER A 286 5.86 -23.25 -15.72
C SER A 286 5.52 -23.98 -14.40
N ALA A 287 5.09 -23.29 -13.34
CA ALA A 287 4.68 -23.91 -12.07
C ALA A 287 3.23 -24.46 -12.10
N LEU A 288 2.46 -24.15 -13.14
CA LEU A 288 1.07 -24.60 -13.29
C LEU A 288 0.93 -26.06 -13.77
N VAL A 289 2.03 -26.81 -13.93
CA VAL A 289 2.01 -28.24 -14.30
C VAL A 289 2.00 -29.10 -13.01
N HIS A 290 0.96 -28.93 -12.19
CA HIS A 290 0.58 -29.92 -11.19
C HIS A 290 -0.65 -30.68 -11.69
N GLU A 291 -0.40 -31.91 -12.16
CA GLU A 291 -1.36 -33.01 -12.24
C GLU A 291 -2.72 -32.71 -12.91
N GLU A 292 -2.69 -32.22 -14.15
CA GLU A 292 -3.68 -32.73 -15.11
C GLU A 292 -3.36 -34.22 -15.34
N VAL A 293 -4.22 -35.09 -14.82
CA VAL A 293 -4.16 -36.53 -15.04
C VAL A 293 -4.32 -36.78 -16.54
N VAL A 294 -3.22 -37.12 -17.20
CA VAL A 294 -3.23 -37.51 -18.61
C VAL A 294 -3.94 -38.86 -18.71
N GLU A 295 -5.20 -38.85 -19.16
CA GLU A 295 -5.83 -40.07 -19.66
C GLU A 295 -5.04 -40.56 -20.88
N GLU A 296 -4.42 -41.74 -20.76
CA GLU A 296 -3.65 -42.33 -21.85
C GLU A 296 -4.56 -42.64 -23.05
N PRO A 297 -4.27 -42.13 -24.27
CA PRO A 297 -4.94 -42.60 -25.47
C PRO A 297 -4.49 -44.04 -25.76
N VAL A 298 -5.44 -44.97 -25.66
CA VAL A 298 -5.25 -46.40 -25.94
C VAL A 298 -4.62 -46.61 -27.32
N LYS A 299 -3.49 -47.33 -27.36
CA LYS A 299 -2.90 -47.81 -28.61
C LYS A 299 -3.84 -48.79 -29.31
N ILE A 300 -4.04 -48.58 -30.61
CA ILE A 300 -4.48 -49.64 -31.53
C ILE A 300 -3.38 -49.75 -32.59
N ASP A 301 -2.81 -50.96 -32.72
CA ASP A 301 -1.75 -51.25 -33.69
C ASP A 301 -2.27 -51.24 -35.14
N SER A 302 -1.35 -50.98 -36.06
CA SER A 302 -1.56 -50.80 -37.50
C SER A 302 -1.46 -52.10 -38.34
N GLU A 303 -2.29 -52.23 -39.39
CA GLU A 303 -2.13 -52.98 -40.69
C GLU A 303 -3.45 -52.77 -41.50
N VAL A 304 -3.57 -52.71 -42.84
CA VAL A 304 -2.57 -52.61 -43.93
C VAL A 304 -3.18 -52.14 -45.29
N LYS A 305 -2.49 -51.22 -45.99
CA LYS A 305 -2.49 -51.00 -47.47
C LYS A 305 -3.84 -50.63 -48.19
N PRO A 306 -3.85 -50.24 -49.51
CA PRO A 306 -3.45 -48.88 -49.90
C PRO A 306 -4.26 -48.27 -51.08
N THR A 307 -5.42 -47.63 -50.85
CA THR A 307 -6.11 -46.90 -51.94
C THR A 307 -7.05 -45.82 -51.41
N LYS A 308 -6.74 -44.55 -51.67
CA LYS A 308 -7.62 -43.33 -51.68
C LYS A 308 -6.77 -42.04 -51.65
N LYS A 309 -6.10 -41.71 -52.76
CA LYS A 309 -5.38 -40.42 -52.90
C LYS A 309 -6.24 -39.26 -53.40
N ASP A 310 -7.49 -39.53 -53.79
CA ASP A 310 -8.40 -38.53 -54.37
C ASP A 310 -9.52 -38.12 -53.40
N GLU A 311 -10.01 -39.01 -52.52
CA GLU A 311 -10.99 -38.64 -51.48
C GLU A 311 -10.43 -37.62 -50.48
N HIS A 312 -9.20 -37.81 -49.98
CA HIS A 312 -8.55 -36.84 -49.08
C HIS A 312 -8.43 -35.44 -49.71
N LYS A 313 -8.15 -35.33 -51.01
CA LYS A 313 -8.09 -34.02 -51.70
C LYS A 313 -9.46 -33.37 -51.83
N GLU A 314 -10.54 -34.14 -51.90
CA GLU A 314 -11.90 -33.61 -51.96
C GLU A 314 -12.39 -33.18 -50.58
N GLU A 315 -12.02 -33.89 -49.52
CA GLU A 315 -12.25 -33.48 -48.12
C GLU A 315 -11.43 -32.24 -47.75
N GLU A 316 -10.14 -32.19 -48.10
CA GLU A 316 -9.29 -30.98 -47.92
C GLU A 316 -9.90 -29.76 -48.62
N ARG A 317 -10.45 -29.93 -49.83
CA ARG A 317 -11.15 -28.85 -50.55
C ARG A 317 -12.45 -28.43 -49.85
N LYS A 318 -13.22 -29.35 -49.26
CA LYS A 318 -14.42 -29.03 -48.48
C LYS A 318 -14.07 -28.33 -47.16
N ILE A 319 -12.96 -28.70 -46.52
CA ILE A 319 -12.43 -28.03 -45.33
C ILE A 319 -11.93 -26.63 -45.67
N GLN A 320 -11.19 -26.46 -46.77
CA GLN A 320 -10.75 -25.14 -47.25
C GLN A 320 -11.94 -24.25 -47.66
N ALA A 321 -12.94 -24.78 -48.36
CA ALA A 321 -14.14 -24.04 -48.73
C ALA A 321 -14.92 -23.58 -47.49
N SER A 322 -15.20 -24.49 -46.54
CA SER A 322 -15.91 -24.13 -45.30
C SER A 322 -15.11 -23.21 -44.36
N PHE A 323 -13.78 -23.26 -44.39
CA PHE A 323 -12.93 -22.28 -43.73
C PHE A 323 -13.04 -20.89 -44.36
N VAL A 324 -13.02 -20.82 -45.70
CA VAL A 324 -13.20 -19.57 -46.46
C VAL A 324 -14.60 -18.99 -46.25
N GLU A 325 -15.66 -19.82 -46.24
CA GLU A 325 -17.03 -19.39 -45.93
C GLU A 325 -17.16 -18.86 -44.50
N LYS A 326 -16.55 -19.52 -43.50
CA LYS A 326 -16.48 -19.01 -42.12
C LYS A 326 -15.74 -17.68 -42.05
N ALA A 327 -14.59 -17.55 -42.71
CA ALA A 327 -13.83 -16.30 -42.75
C ALA A 327 -14.64 -15.15 -43.38
N PHE A 328 -15.37 -15.40 -44.47
CA PHE A 328 -16.27 -14.41 -45.06
C PHE A 328 -17.46 -14.06 -44.14
N HIS A 329 -18.03 -15.03 -43.43
CA HIS A 329 -19.07 -14.78 -42.44
C HIS A 329 -18.56 -13.86 -41.33
N THR A 330 -17.41 -14.18 -40.74
CA THR A 330 -16.79 -13.39 -39.67
C THR A 330 -16.37 -12.00 -40.14
N MET A 331 -15.85 -11.85 -41.37
CA MET A 331 -15.60 -10.51 -41.95
C MET A 331 -16.89 -9.69 -42.08
N LYS A 332 -17.99 -10.31 -42.52
CA LYS A 332 -19.28 -9.64 -42.66
C LYS A 332 -19.87 -9.25 -41.29
N GLU A 333 -19.73 -10.10 -40.28
CA GLU A 333 -20.09 -9.78 -38.89
C GLU A 333 -19.29 -8.59 -38.36
N TRP A 334 -17.98 -8.54 -38.64
CA TRP A 334 -17.11 -7.40 -38.29
C TRP A 334 -17.52 -6.10 -39.02
N GLU A 335 -17.91 -6.18 -40.29
CA GLU A 335 -18.43 -5.02 -41.02
C GLU A 335 -19.76 -4.52 -40.41
N THR A 336 -20.68 -5.42 -40.06
CA THR A 336 -21.93 -5.04 -39.38
C THR A 336 -21.70 -4.45 -37.99
N LEU A 337 -20.81 -5.03 -37.18
CA LEU A 337 -20.41 -4.48 -35.88
C LEU A 337 -19.77 -3.10 -36.01
N LYS A 338 -19.00 -2.87 -37.08
CA LYS A 338 -18.39 -1.56 -37.38
C LYS A 338 -19.44 -0.53 -37.82
N THR A 339 -20.46 -0.92 -38.58
CA THR A 339 -21.58 -0.02 -38.89
C THR A 339 -22.43 0.28 -37.66
N ASP A 340 -22.66 -0.71 -36.79
CA ASP A 340 -23.43 -0.53 -35.56
C ASP A 340 -22.69 0.31 -34.52
N LEU A 341 -21.36 0.13 -34.37
CA LEU A 341 -20.52 1.02 -33.54
C LEU A 341 -20.53 2.46 -34.06
N ASN A 342 -20.44 2.66 -35.38
CA ASN A 342 -20.52 3.99 -35.96
C ASN A 342 -21.92 4.61 -35.78
N ARG A 343 -22.98 3.82 -35.90
CA ARG A 343 -24.36 4.23 -35.63
C ARG A 343 -24.55 4.61 -34.15
N LEU A 344 -24.10 3.78 -33.23
CA LEU A 344 -24.10 4.06 -31.79
C LEU A 344 -23.29 5.32 -31.48
N LYS A 345 -22.17 5.57 -32.16
CA LYS A 345 -21.37 6.80 -32.02
C LYS A 345 -22.08 8.06 -32.56
N TYR A 346 -23.06 7.91 -33.45
CA TYR A 346 -23.92 9.01 -33.92
C TYR A 346 -25.17 9.20 -33.05
N GLU A 347 -25.76 8.12 -32.53
CA GLU A 347 -26.91 8.14 -31.62
C GLU A 347 -26.50 8.62 -30.21
N LEU A 348 -25.39 8.09 -29.68
CA LEU A 348 -24.67 8.66 -28.54
C LEU A 348 -23.85 9.86 -29.03
N LYS A 349 -24.50 11.02 -29.17
CA LYS A 349 -23.80 12.31 -29.12
C LYS A 349 -23.07 12.44 -27.79
N MET A 350 -21.83 11.95 -27.74
CA MET A 350 -20.87 12.27 -26.69
C MET A 350 -20.84 13.80 -26.59
N GLN A 351 -21.27 14.33 -25.46
CA GLN A 351 -21.23 15.77 -25.21
C GLN A 351 -19.79 16.24 -25.39
N GLU A 352 -19.61 17.35 -26.09
CA GLU A 352 -18.28 17.95 -26.24
C GLU A 352 -17.67 18.15 -24.84
N PRO A 353 -16.37 17.84 -24.65
CA PRO A 353 -15.75 17.89 -23.34
C PRO A 353 -15.90 19.29 -22.76
N ILE A 354 -16.59 19.38 -21.63
CA ILE A 354 -16.87 20.65 -20.95
C ILE A 354 -15.53 21.35 -20.69
N ASP A 355 -15.37 22.56 -21.20
CA ASP A 355 -14.14 23.33 -20.99
C ASP A 355 -13.97 23.66 -19.50
N LEU A 356 -13.00 22.99 -18.86
CA LEU A 356 -12.67 23.19 -17.45
C LEU A 356 -11.69 24.34 -17.22
N THR A 357 -11.13 24.94 -18.28
CA THR A 357 -10.21 26.10 -18.21
C THR A 357 -10.73 27.25 -17.31
N PRO A 358 -12.02 27.68 -17.37
CA PRO A 358 -12.55 28.70 -16.44
C PRO A 358 -12.61 28.26 -14.97
N LEU A 359 -12.66 26.96 -14.67
CA LEU A 359 -12.61 26.45 -13.30
C LEU A 359 -11.17 26.33 -12.79
N ILE A 360 -10.25 25.85 -13.65
CA ILE A 360 -8.81 25.75 -13.35
C ILE A 360 -8.23 27.15 -13.08
N THR A 361 -8.47 28.12 -13.96
CA THR A 361 -8.02 29.52 -13.75
C THR A 361 -8.62 30.18 -12.51
N ARG A 362 -9.80 29.74 -12.05
CA ARG A 362 -10.41 30.19 -10.79
C ARG A 362 -9.76 29.53 -9.57
N LEU A 363 -9.37 28.26 -9.66
CA LEU A 363 -8.59 27.54 -8.64
C LEU A 363 -7.21 28.18 -8.46
N ASP A 364 -6.43 28.35 -9.53
CA ASP A 364 -5.13 29.06 -9.54
C ASP A 364 -5.20 30.41 -8.79
N ARG A 365 -6.27 31.17 -9.04
CA ARG A 365 -6.47 32.49 -8.42
C ARG A 365 -6.80 32.40 -6.93
N ILE A 366 -7.43 31.32 -6.48
CA ILE A 366 -7.71 31.05 -5.06
C ILE A 366 -6.43 30.56 -4.37
N GLU A 367 -5.67 29.66 -4.97
CA GLU A 367 -4.40 29.16 -4.44
C GLU A 367 -3.38 30.29 -4.26
N ARG A 368 -3.21 31.17 -5.27
CA ARG A 368 -2.35 32.36 -5.14
C ARG A 368 -2.80 33.30 -4.01
N LYS A 369 -4.10 33.45 -3.79
CA LYS A 369 -4.63 34.23 -2.64
C LYS A 369 -4.34 33.54 -1.31
N PHE A 370 -4.46 32.22 -1.25
CA PHE A 370 -4.19 31.43 -0.05
C PHE A 370 -2.71 31.48 0.33
N LEU A 371 -1.79 31.32 -0.63
CA LEU A 371 -0.35 31.48 -0.45
C LEU A 371 0.03 32.87 0.07
N LEU A 372 -0.55 33.93 -0.51
CA LEU A 372 -0.33 35.31 -0.03
C LEU A 372 -0.87 35.51 1.41
N TRP A 373 -2.01 34.90 1.73
CA TRP A 373 -2.59 34.96 3.09
C TRP A 373 -1.74 34.20 4.11
N GLN A 374 -1.25 33.00 3.77
CA GLN A 374 -0.33 32.22 4.61
C GLN A 374 0.99 32.96 4.86
N GLN A 375 1.60 33.55 3.82
CA GLN A 375 2.78 34.40 4.00
C GLN A 375 2.49 35.62 4.90
N GLY A 376 1.28 36.17 4.84
CA GLY A 376 0.82 37.24 5.73
C GLY A 376 0.58 36.79 7.18
N GLU A 377 0.13 35.55 7.42
CA GLU A 377 0.10 34.94 8.75
C GLU A 377 1.50 34.72 9.32
N GLU A 378 2.43 34.18 8.52
CA GLU A 378 3.80 33.92 8.97
C GLU A 378 4.56 35.21 9.31
N LYS A 379 4.36 36.28 8.53
CA LYS A 379 4.91 37.61 8.86
C LYS A 379 4.33 38.12 10.18
N ARG A 380 3.01 38.08 10.37
CA ARG A 380 2.36 38.50 11.63
C ARG A 380 2.80 37.66 12.84
N LYS A 381 3.00 36.34 12.68
CA LYS A 381 3.55 35.47 13.73
C LYS A 381 5.01 35.83 14.08
N LYS A 382 5.84 36.17 13.08
CA LYS A 382 7.22 36.65 13.29
C LYS A 382 7.26 38.01 13.99
N GLU A 383 6.42 38.95 13.57
CA GLU A 383 6.26 40.27 14.20
C GLU A 383 5.79 40.15 15.66
N PHE A 384 4.76 39.34 15.93
CA PHE A 384 4.27 39.07 17.28
C PHE A 384 5.33 38.39 18.15
N GLY A 385 6.05 37.39 17.63
CA GLY A 385 7.15 36.74 18.34
C GLY A 385 8.31 37.67 18.68
N ASN A 386 8.64 38.62 17.79
CA ASN A 386 9.66 39.64 18.05
C ASN A 386 9.18 40.65 19.11
N SER A 387 7.93 41.10 19.02
CA SER A 387 7.31 41.98 20.03
C SER A 387 7.25 41.31 21.42
N SER A 388 6.87 40.04 21.50
CA SER A 388 6.86 39.25 22.74
C SER A 388 8.27 39.13 23.35
N LYS A 389 9.30 38.88 22.54
CA LYS A 389 10.70 38.82 23.01
C LYS A 389 11.18 40.17 23.55
N TYR A 390 10.81 41.27 22.89
CA TYR A 390 11.11 42.62 23.37
C TYR A 390 10.44 42.89 24.72
N ALA A 391 9.14 42.59 24.84
CA ALA A 391 8.38 42.75 26.08
C ALA A 391 8.94 41.87 27.23
N GLU A 392 9.34 40.62 26.95
CA GLU A 392 10.03 39.77 27.93
C GLU A 392 11.36 40.37 28.41
N GLN A 393 12.14 40.93 27.49
CA GLN A 393 13.42 41.57 27.82
C GLN A 393 13.20 42.83 28.67
N GLU A 394 12.19 43.64 28.34
CA GLU A 394 11.80 44.81 29.12
C GLU A 394 11.32 44.41 30.54
N ILE A 395 10.49 43.36 30.67
CA ILE A 395 10.07 42.81 31.96
C ILE A 395 11.27 42.32 32.78
N ARG A 396 12.27 41.67 32.16
CA ARG A 396 13.51 41.24 32.86
C ARG A 396 14.31 42.45 33.35
N ASN A 397 14.47 43.48 32.53
CA ASN A 397 15.16 44.72 32.90
C ASN A 397 14.45 45.45 34.06
N LEU A 398 13.11 45.53 34.01
CA LEU A 398 12.31 46.13 35.09
C LEU A 398 12.43 45.32 36.39
N LYS A 399 12.38 43.99 36.34
CA LYS A 399 12.61 43.12 37.52
C LYS A 399 13.99 43.33 38.13
N GLN A 400 15.04 43.40 37.31
CA GLN A 400 16.39 43.72 37.79
C GLN A 400 16.46 45.10 38.45
N ARG A 401 15.83 46.11 37.86
CA ARG A 401 15.80 47.48 38.42
C ARG A 401 15.04 47.55 39.75
N ILE A 402 13.95 46.81 39.91
CA ILE A 402 13.23 46.67 41.19
C ILE A 402 14.15 46.04 42.25
N ILE A 403 14.86 44.96 41.93
CA ILE A 403 15.81 44.31 42.85
C ILE A 403 16.93 45.27 43.30
N VAL A 404 17.45 46.10 42.39
CA VAL A 404 18.44 47.14 42.72
C VAL A 404 17.85 48.17 43.70
N LEU A 405 16.68 48.73 43.38
CA LEU A 405 16.01 49.73 44.22
C LEU A 405 15.64 49.17 45.61
N GLU A 406 15.18 47.92 45.70
CA GLU A 406 14.96 47.25 46.98
C GLU A 406 16.24 47.14 47.83
N ASN A 407 17.35 46.76 47.20
CA ASN A 407 18.63 46.61 47.88
C ASN A 407 19.21 47.97 48.32
N GLU A 408 19.04 49.02 47.52
CA GLU A 408 19.36 50.39 47.91
C GLU A 408 18.51 50.86 49.10
N HIS A 409 17.20 50.61 49.08
CA HIS A 409 16.29 50.96 50.17
C HIS A 409 16.58 50.17 51.46
N LYS A 410 16.93 48.87 51.35
CA LYS A 410 17.40 48.04 52.49
C LYS A 410 18.70 48.60 53.08
N LYS A 411 19.68 48.99 52.24
CA LYS A 411 20.92 49.66 52.68
C LYS A 411 20.68 51.03 53.32
N ALA A 412 19.76 51.83 52.77
CA ALA A 412 19.39 53.13 53.34
C ALA A 412 18.80 52.96 54.75
N LYS A 413 17.86 52.01 54.95
CA LYS A 413 17.31 51.69 56.27
C LYS A 413 18.37 51.19 57.26
N SER A 414 19.30 50.33 56.85
CA SER A 414 20.37 49.87 57.75
C SER A 414 21.33 51.00 58.15
N SER A 415 21.67 51.91 57.24
CA SER A 415 22.53 53.06 57.53
C SER A 415 21.86 54.10 58.45
N LEU A 416 20.54 54.27 58.35
CA LEU A 416 19.75 55.10 59.28
C LEU A 416 19.69 54.47 60.67
N LEU A 417 19.41 53.17 60.79
CA LEU A 417 19.43 52.45 62.07
C LEU A 417 20.82 52.50 62.73
N LEU A 418 21.89 52.30 61.97
CA LEU A 418 23.27 52.45 62.46
C LEU A 418 23.62 53.88 62.88
N ARG A 419 23.02 54.92 62.27
CA ARG A 419 23.16 56.32 62.72
C ARG A 419 22.40 56.60 64.01
N VAL A 420 21.23 55.98 64.22
CA VAL A 420 20.45 56.13 65.47
C VAL A 420 21.15 55.40 66.61
N LEU A 421 21.65 54.18 66.39
CA LEU A 421 22.34 53.38 67.42
C LEU A 421 23.73 53.92 67.81
N ARG A 422 24.35 54.79 67.00
CA ARG A 422 25.60 55.51 67.34
C ARG A 422 25.38 56.86 68.06
N ARG A 423 24.13 57.16 68.46
CA ARG A 423 23.77 58.40 69.19
C ARG A 423 23.29 58.15 70.63
N PHE A 424 23.42 56.92 71.12
CA PHE A 424 23.23 56.53 72.52
C PHE A 424 24.58 56.15 73.12
#